data_AF-T1GX71-F1
#
_entry.id   AF-T1GX71-F1
#
_cell.length_a   1.000
_cell.length_b   1.000
_cell.length_c   1.000
_cell.angle_alpha   90.00
_cell.angle_beta   90.00
_cell.angle_gamma   90.00
#
_symmetry.space_group_name_H-M   'P 1'
#
loop_
_entity.id
_entity.type
_entity.pdbx_description
1 polymer ?
#
loop_
_entity_poly.entity_id
_entity_poly.type
_entity_poly.pdbx_seq_one_letter_code
_entity_poly.pdbx_strand_id
1 'polypeptide(L)'
;MFYSTECAFCNIMSQYLLQIQHVLKDMPDLKFYRIDANNNDLKWEYTMETYPTLLFLPKKKSYEARTFSTSLKINFSNLLGFIISNLDSRDKLISFVLKCQSTKVKLINRLLIV
;
A
#
# COMPACT_ATOMS: atom_id res chain seq x y z
N MET A 1 -0.63 7.11 -3.29
CA MET A 1 -0.62 6.93 -4.76
C MET A 1 -1.01 8.24 -5.40
N PHE A 2 -0.12 8.78 -6.20
CA PHE A 2 -0.40 9.91 -7.08
C PHE A 2 -1.02 9.36 -8.37
N TYR A 3 -2.11 9.97 -8.81
CA TYR A 3 -2.84 9.57 -10.01
C TYR A 3 -3.32 10.79 -10.79
N SER A 4 -3.79 10.52 -12.01
CA SER A 4 -4.51 11.47 -12.86
C SER A 4 -5.84 10.83 -13.30
N THR A 5 -6.86 11.64 -13.55
CA THR A 5 -8.16 11.19 -14.07
C THR A 5 -8.06 10.52 -15.44
N GLU A 6 -7.10 10.94 -16.26
CA GLU A 6 -6.92 10.45 -17.65
C GLU A 6 -6.13 9.14 -17.74
N CYS A 7 -5.77 8.55 -16.59
CA CYS A 7 -4.87 7.42 -16.50
C CYS A 7 -5.64 6.09 -16.30
N ALA A 8 -5.73 5.28 -17.36
CA ALA A 8 -6.38 3.96 -17.28
C ALA A 8 -5.70 3.01 -16.27
N PHE A 9 -4.38 2.99 -16.23
CA PHE A 9 -3.61 2.14 -15.30
C PHE A 9 -3.79 2.52 -13.83
N CYS A 10 -4.19 3.77 -13.55
CA CYS A 10 -4.42 4.25 -12.20
C CYS A 10 -5.60 3.53 -11.53
N ASN A 11 -6.61 3.14 -12.31
CA ASN A 11 -7.72 2.32 -11.82
C ASN A 11 -7.25 0.92 -11.41
N ILE A 12 -6.38 0.29 -12.21
CA ILE A 12 -5.83 -1.04 -11.92
C ILE A 12 -5.03 -1.02 -10.60
N MET A 13 -4.10 -0.07 -10.45
CA MET A 13 -3.32 0.04 -9.21
C MET A 13 -4.23 0.36 -8.01
N SER A 14 -5.26 1.20 -8.19
CA SER A 14 -6.24 1.51 -7.14
C SER A 14 -6.97 0.27 -6.63
N GLN A 15 -7.41 -0.63 -7.51
CA GLN A 15 -8.08 -1.86 -7.10
C GLN A 15 -7.16 -2.76 -6.26
N TYR A 16 -5.90 -2.93 -6.67
CA TYR A 16 -4.95 -3.68 -5.86
C TYR A 16 -4.65 -3.01 -4.52
N LEU A 17 -4.49 -1.69 -4.48
CA LEU A 17 -4.26 -0.97 -3.22
C LEU A 17 -5.46 -1.08 -2.26
N LEU A 18 -6.70 -1.08 -2.76
CA LEU A 18 -7.88 -1.33 -1.93
C LEU A 18 -7.87 -2.75 -1.33
N GLN A 19 -7.51 -3.77 -2.14
CA GLN A 19 -7.37 -5.14 -1.64
C GLN A 19 -6.26 -5.24 -0.58
N ILE A 20 -5.12 -4.60 -0.81
CA ILE A 20 -4.00 -4.58 0.14
C ILE A 20 -4.39 -3.86 1.42
N GLN A 21 -5.08 -2.72 1.33
CA GLN A 21 -5.60 -2.00 2.48
C GLN A 21 -6.53 -2.89 3.31
N HIS A 22 -7.39 -3.69 2.66
CA HIS A 22 -8.24 -4.64 3.38
C HIS A 22 -7.42 -5.74 4.09
N VAL A 23 -6.36 -6.24 3.45
CA VAL A 23 -5.47 -7.25 4.05
C VAL A 23 -4.68 -6.70 5.24
N LEU A 24 -4.30 -5.42 5.19
CA LEU A 24 -3.50 -4.74 6.22
C LEU A 24 -4.32 -3.84 7.13
N LYS A 25 -5.66 -3.99 7.15
CA LYS A 25 -6.58 -3.09 7.87
C LYS A 25 -6.32 -3.00 9.38
N ASP A 26 -5.75 -4.05 9.97
CA ASP A 26 -5.48 -4.15 11.41
C ASP A 26 -4.12 -3.51 11.79
N MET A 27 -3.35 -3.00 10.81
CA MET A 27 -2.09 -2.30 11.04
C MET A 27 -2.35 -0.90 11.60
N PRO A 28 -1.88 -0.56 12.81
CA PRO A 28 -2.24 0.69 13.49
C PRO A 28 -1.61 1.94 12.86
N ASP A 29 -0.41 1.80 12.29
CA ASP A 29 0.43 2.93 11.82
C ASP A 29 0.57 3.00 10.29
N LEU A 30 -0.21 2.20 9.54
CA LEU A 30 -0.18 2.19 8.07
C LEU A 30 -1.43 2.88 7.50
N LYS A 31 -1.22 3.95 6.73
CA LYS A 31 -2.30 4.71 6.08
C LYS A 31 -2.11 4.75 4.57
N PHE A 32 -3.22 4.65 3.86
CA PHE A 32 -3.27 4.72 2.40
C PHE A 32 -3.90 6.03 1.97
N TYR A 33 -3.20 6.77 1.11
CA TYR A 33 -3.67 8.03 0.54
C TYR A 33 -3.65 7.96 -0.99
N ARG A 34 -4.62 8.62 -1.62
CA ARG A 34 -4.68 8.86 -3.06
C ARG A 34 -4.75 10.35 -3.31
N ILE A 35 -3.92 10.85 -4.21
CA ILE A 35 -3.83 12.28 -4.52
C ILE A 35 -3.95 12.43 -6.04
N ASP A 36 -4.91 13.24 -6.48
CA ASP A 36 -5.05 13.62 -7.88
C ASP A 36 -4.06 14.74 -8.19
N ALA A 37 -3.00 14.41 -8.91
CA ALA A 37 -1.93 15.35 -9.17
C ALA A 37 -2.28 16.37 -10.27
N ASN A 38 -3.34 16.14 -11.06
CA ASN A 38 -3.80 17.11 -12.05
C ASN A 38 -4.72 18.17 -11.43
N ASN A 39 -5.41 17.82 -10.34
CA ASN A 39 -6.38 18.68 -9.67
C ASN A 39 -5.88 19.24 -8.32
N ASN A 40 -4.58 19.12 -8.03
CA ASN A 40 -3.98 19.68 -6.82
C ASN A 40 -2.64 20.34 -7.14
N ASP A 41 -2.41 21.52 -6.57
CA ASP A 41 -1.12 22.20 -6.61
C ASP A 41 -0.15 21.54 -5.63
N LEU A 42 0.71 20.67 -6.16
CA LEU A 42 1.71 19.95 -5.38
C LEU A 42 3.04 20.72 -5.38
N LYS A 43 3.78 20.63 -4.28
CA LYS A 43 5.17 21.09 -4.26
C LYS A 43 6.01 20.26 -5.24
N TRP A 44 7.10 20.86 -5.74
CA TRP A 44 7.94 20.26 -6.77
C TRP A 44 8.53 18.89 -6.37
N GLU A 45 8.75 18.64 -5.08
CA GLU A 45 9.24 17.35 -4.57
C GLU A 45 8.23 16.20 -4.74
N TYR A 46 6.96 16.53 -4.97
CA TYR A 46 5.87 15.58 -5.20
C TYR A 46 5.33 15.62 -6.63
N THR A 47 6.03 16.29 -7.54
CA THR A 47 5.74 16.22 -8.97
C THR A 47 6.19 14.86 -9.50
N MET A 48 5.26 14.11 -10.08
CA MET A 48 5.53 12.75 -10.58
C MET A 48 5.71 12.77 -12.10
N GLU A 49 6.76 12.12 -12.59
CA GLU A 49 7.03 12.03 -14.03
C GLU A 49 6.02 11.13 -14.77
N THR A 50 5.46 10.13 -14.07
CA THR A 50 4.53 9.15 -14.66
C THR A 50 3.37 8.84 -13.71
N TYR A 51 2.24 8.41 -14.28
CA TYR A 51 1.08 7.95 -13.52
C TYR A 51 0.69 6.51 -13.91
N PRO A 52 0.28 5.66 -12.94
CA PRO A 52 0.24 5.92 -11.50
C PRO A 52 1.64 5.88 -10.86
N THR A 53 1.85 6.69 -9.83
CA THR A 53 3.06 6.58 -8.99
C THR A 53 2.68 6.25 -7.54
N LEU A 54 3.24 5.14 -7.03
CA LEU A 54 3.09 4.75 -5.63
C LEU A 54 4.33 5.17 -4.84
N LEU A 55 4.11 6.08 -3.89
CA LEU A 55 5.13 6.55 -2.95
C LEU A 55 4.84 5.95 -1.57
N PHE A 56 5.87 5.43 -0.91
CA PHE A 56 5.86 5.01 0.48
C PHE A 56 6.59 6.05 1.34
N LEU A 57 5.93 6.52 2.41
CA LEU A 57 6.46 7.52 3.33
C LEU A 57 6.68 6.88 4.71
N PRO A 58 7.94 6.68 5.15
CA PRO A 58 8.22 6.14 6.48
C PRO A 58 7.79 7.09 7.60
N LYS A 59 7.19 6.57 8.67
CA LYS A 59 6.67 7.34 9.82
C LYS A 59 7.68 8.32 10.43
N LYS A 60 8.94 7.89 10.57
CA LYS A 60 10.01 8.67 11.22
C LYS A 60 10.82 9.53 10.26
N LYS A 61 10.74 9.26 8.96
CA LYS A 61 11.63 9.82 7.94
C LYS A 61 10.90 10.01 6.62
N SER A 62 9.91 10.91 6.63
CA SER A 62 9.09 11.21 5.44
C SER A 62 9.92 11.71 4.25
N TYR A 63 11.09 12.30 4.50
CA TYR A 63 12.05 12.72 3.47
C TYR A 63 12.76 11.54 2.79
N GLU A 64 12.78 10.34 3.38
CA GLU A 64 13.32 9.11 2.77
C GLU A 64 12.21 8.35 2.02
N ALA A 65 11.39 9.09 1.28
CA ALA A 65 10.32 8.53 0.49
C ALA A 65 10.86 7.50 -0.53
N ARG A 66 10.11 6.42 -0.72
CA ARG A 66 10.48 5.34 -1.66
C ARG A 66 9.41 5.23 -2.72
N THR A 67 9.83 5.13 -3.97
CA THR A 67 8.92 5.01 -5.11
C THR A 67 8.86 3.56 -5.58
N PHE A 68 7.65 3.08 -5.92
CA PHE A 68 7.48 1.78 -6.54
C PHE A 68 8.15 1.77 -7.92
N SER A 69 8.97 0.75 -8.19
CA SER A 69 9.74 0.67 -9.43
C SER A 69 8.85 0.55 -10.66
N THR A 70 9.14 1.34 -11.70
CA THR A 70 8.48 1.26 -13.01
C THR A 70 8.85 -0.01 -13.78
N SER A 71 9.95 -0.69 -13.40
CA SER A 71 10.36 -1.98 -14.00
C SER A 71 9.51 -3.17 -13.53
N LEU A 72 8.74 -3.01 -12.45
CA LEU A 72 7.90 -4.07 -11.91
C LEU A 72 6.48 -3.96 -12.42
N LYS A 73 5.90 -5.10 -12.82
CA LYS A 73 4.49 -5.17 -13.21
C LYS A 73 3.58 -4.75 -12.05
N ILE A 74 2.59 -3.91 -12.33
CA ILE A 74 1.52 -3.56 -11.38
C ILE A 74 0.64 -4.80 -11.16
N ASN A 75 0.80 -5.43 -10.01
CA ASN A 75 -0.04 -6.53 -9.53
C ASN A 75 -0.03 -6.57 -7.99
N PHE A 76 -0.94 -7.35 -7.41
CA PHE A 76 -1.08 -7.46 -5.96
C PHE A 76 0.24 -7.81 -5.25
N SER A 77 0.94 -8.86 -5.71
CA SER A 77 2.15 -9.37 -5.04
C SER A 77 3.30 -8.35 -5.03
N ASN A 78 3.55 -7.68 -6.16
CA ASN A 78 4.61 -6.69 -6.26
C ASN A 78 4.31 -5.46 -5.41
N LEU A 79 3.06 -4.99 -5.40
CA LEU A 79 2.65 -3.84 -4.60
C LEU A 79 2.67 -4.15 -3.10
N LEU A 80 2.15 -5.31 -2.70
CA LEU A 80 2.20 -5.75 -1.30
C LEU A 80 3.64 -5.95 -0.83
N GLY A 81 4.48 -6.59 -1.66
CA GLY A 81 5.89 -6.79 -1.38
C GLY A 81 6.63 -5.46 -1.19
N PHE A 82 6.35 -4.48 -2.05
CA PHE A 82 6.89 -3.13 -1.91
C PHE A 82 6.44 -2.44 -0.61
N ILE A 83 5.17 -2.55 -0.22
CA ILE A 83 4.68 -1.96 1.03
C ILE A 83 5.36 -2.62 2.23
N ILE A 84 5.34 -3.96 2.30
CA ILE A 84 5.91 -4.71 3.43
C ILE A 84 7.42 -4.49 3.53
N SER A 85 8.15 -4.44 2.41
CA SER A 85 9.61 -4.27 2.44
C SER A 85 10.03 -2.90 2.97
N ASN A 86 9.20 -1.88 2.82
CA ASN A 86 9.46 -0.51 3.29
C ASN A 86 8.90 -0.21 4.69
N LEU A 87 8.14 -1.11 5.30
CA LEU A 87 7.78 -1.03 6.72
C LEU A 87 9.04 -1.08 7.60
N ASP A 88 8.98 -0.44 8.76
CA ASP A 88 10.01 -0.58 9.77
C ASP A 88 10.01 -2.00 10.38
N SER A 89 11.07 -2.36 11.11
CA SER A 89 11.21 -3.72 11.67
C SER A 89 10.06 -4.08 12.62
N ARG A 90 9.52 -3.12 13.37
CA ARG A 90 8.42 -3.35 14.31
C ARG A 90 7.12 -3.59 13.55
N ASP A 91 6.81 -2.76 12.57
CA ASP A 91 5.61 -2.86 11.77
C ASP A 91 5.62 -4.12 10.91
N LYS A 92 6.78 -4.54 10.40
CA LYS A 92 6.95 -5.86 9.75
C LYS A 92 6.53 -6.98 10.69
N LEU A 93 7.09 -7.03 11.90
CA LEU A 93 6.75 -8.06 12.88
C LEU A 93 5.25 -8.04 13.25
N ILE A 94 4.70 -6.85 13.51
CA ILE A 94 3.27 -6.68 13.80
C ILE A 94 2.43 -7.21 12.63
N SER A 95 2.78 -6.90 11.39
CA SER A 95 2.04 -7.36 10.21
C SER A 95 1.99 -8.89 10.11
N PHE A 96 3.11 -9.57 10.40
CA PHE A 96 3.17 -11.04 10.41
C PHE A 96 2.34 -11.63 11.55
N VAL A 97 2.44 -11.07 12.76
CA VAL A 97 1.69 -11.54 13.94
C VAL A 97 0.19 -11.38 13.74
N LEU A 98 -0.27 -10.20 13.32
CA LEU A 98 -1.68 -9.91 13.06
C LEU A 98 -2.25 -10.85 11.99
N LYS A 99 -1.48 -11.11 10.93
CA LYS A 99 -1.90 -12.03 9.87
C LYS A 99 -1.99 -13.48 10.37
N CYS A 100 -1.05 -13.92 11.19
CA CYS A 100 -1.06 -15.25 11.80
C CYS A 100 -2.27 -15.43 12.72
N GLN A 101 -2.56 -14.44 13.57
CA GLN A 101 -3.70 -14.46 14.49
C GLN A 101 -5.05 -14.46 13.75
N SER A 102 -5.21 -13.59 12.74
CA SER A 102 -6.40 -13.59 11.88
C SER A 102 -6.63 -14.94 11.21
N THR A 103 -5.56 -15.63 10.81
CA THR A 103 -5.63 -16.98 10.21
C THR A 103 -6.09 -18.02 11.23
N LYS A 104 -5.55 -18.00 12.46
CA LYS A 104 -6.00 -18.90 13.55
C LYS A 104 -7.46 -18.67 13.92
N VAL A 105 -7.90 -17.41 14.07
CA VAL A 105 -9.30 -17.08 14.38
C VAL A 105 -10.24 -17.56 13.28
N LYS A 106 -9.88 -17.36 12.00
CA LYS A 106 -10.67 -17.89 10.87
C LYS A 106 -10.75 -19.42 10.86
N LEU A 107 -9.66 -20.12 11.18
CA LEU A 107 -9.64 -21.58 11.29
C LEU A 107 -10.55 -22.08 12.40
N ILE A 108 -10.50 -21.46 13.58
CA ILE A 108 -11.39 -21.80 14.71
C ILE A 108 -12.86 -21.55 14.34
N ASN A 109 -13.18 -20.38 13.79
CA ASN A 109 -14.55 -20.08 13.38
C ASN A 109 -15.07 -21.04 12.29
N ARG A 110 -14.18 -21.53 11.40
CA ARG A 110 -14.55 -22.51 10.39
C ARG A 110 -14.79 -23.90 11.00
N LEU A 111 -14.08 -24.27 12.06
CA LEU A 111 -14.26 -25.54 12.79
C LEU A 111 -15.51 -25.54 13.69
N LEU A 112 -15.98 -24.36 14.13
CA LEU A 112 -17.20 -24.22 14.95
C LEU A 112 -18.50 -24.13 14.13
N ILE A 113 -18.42 -24.13 12.80
CA ILE A 113 -19.58 -24.09 11.88
C ILE A 113 -19.75 -25.46 11.16
N VAL A 114 -19.11 -26.51 11.66
CA VAL A 114 -19.33 -27.91 11.22
C VAL A 114 -19.91 -28.70 12.38
#